data_AF-A0A524NXW2-F1
#
_entry.id   AF-A0A524NXW2-F1
#
_cell.length_a   1.000
_cell.length_b   1.000
_cell.length_c   1.000
_cell.angle_alpha   90.00
_cell.angle_beta   90.00
_cell.angle_gamma   90.00
#
_symmetry.space_group_name_H-M   'P 1'
#
loop_
_entity.id
_entity.type
_entity.pdbx_description
1 polymer ?
#
loop_
_entity_poly.entity_id
_entity_poly.type
_entity_poly.pdbx_seq_one_letter_code
_entity_poly.pdbx_strand_id
1 'polypeptide(L)'
;MCITEKIEKIQLEMNHYSDKLKHVETQQKKLQKERSMQSKFGHKQKDMSEIDKQLKHILSEKREIIHQKKKFADKLQKLMDKTAKKQTM
;
A
#
# COMPACT_ATOMS: atom_id res chain seq x y z
N MET A 1 -10.98 -6.80 -24.83
CA MET A 1 -10.85 -5.74 -23.81
C MET A 1 -10.27 -4.49 -24.44
N CYS A 2 -11.07 -3.43 -24.54
CA CYS A 2 -10.69 -2.13 -25.08
C CYS A 2 -9.62 -1.45 -24.19
N ILE A 3 -8.90 -0.46 -24.71
CA ILE A 3 -7.87 0.23 -23.91
C ILE A 3 -8.50 1.01 -22.74
N THR A 4 -9.68 1.58 -22.95
CA THR A 4 -10.45 2.26 -21.88
C THR A 4 -10.75 1.32 -20.71
N GLU A 5 -11.24 0.10 -20.99
CA GLU A 5 -11.49 -0.93 -19.96
C GLU A 5 -10.20 -1.33 -19.21
N LYS A 6 -9.05 -1.33 -19.89
CA LYS A 6 -7.74 -1.58 -19.25
C LYS A 6 -7.34 -0.45 -18.30
N ILE A 7 -7.60 0.80 -18.69
CA ILE A 7 -7.31 1.98 -17.88
C ILE A 7 -8.21 1.99 -16.64
N GLU A 8 -9.51 1.78 -16.80
CA GLU A 8 -10.47 1.71 -15.69
C GLU A 8 -10.11 0.61 -14.69
N LYS A 9 -9.76 -0.58 -15.18
CA LYS A 9 -9.29 -1.67 -14.31
C LYS A 9 -8.05 -1.28 -13.51
N ILE A 10 -7.08 -0.63 -14.14
CA ILE A 10 -5.86 -0.17 -13.44
C ILE A 10 -6.20 0.90 -12.40
N GLN A 11 -7.11 1.83 -12.71
CA GLN A 11 -7.56 2.85 -11.77
C GLN A 11 -8.26 2.24 -10.55
N LEU A 12 -9.14 1.25 -10.77
CA LEU A 12 -9.78 0.50 -9.69
C LEU A 12 -8.75 -0.21 -8.81
N GLU A 13 -7.75 -0.86 -9.41
CA GLU A 13 -6.67 -1.51 -8.66
C GLU A 13 -5.84 -0.47 -7.88
N MET A 14 -5.53 0.69 -8.48
CA MET A 14 -4.84 1.78 -7.78
C MET A 14 -5.62 2.32 -6.58
N ASN A 15 -6.94 2.45 -6.70
CA ASN A 15 -7.84 2.85 -5.60
C ASN A 15 -7.81 1.81 -4.47
N HIS A 16 -7.92 0.53 -4.82
CA HIS A 16 -7.82 -0.57 -3.85
C HIS A 16 -6.49 -0.55 -3.07
N TYR A 17 -5.37 -0.36 -3.76
CA TYR A 17 -4.07 -0.22 -3.08
C TYR A 17 -3.98 1.06 -2.25
N SER A 18 -4.68 2.13 -2.63
CA SER A 18 -4.78 3.34 -1.83
C SER A 18 -5.51 3.10 -0.51
N ASP A 19 -6.63 2.37 -0.55
CA ASP A 19 -7.40 2.03 0.64
C ASP A 19 -6.66 1.04 1.54
N LYS A 20 -6.02 0.03 0.95
CA LYS A 20 -5.09 -0.86 1.68
C LYS A 20 -3.98 -0.07 2.38
N LEU A 21 -3.39 0.92 1.71
CA LEU A 21 -2.34 1.74 2.31
C LEU A 21 -2.87 2.50 3.54
N LYS A 22 -4.04 3.14 3.43
CA LYS A 22 -4.68 3.84 4.55
C LYS A 22 -4.97 2.90 5.72
N HIS A 23 -5.40 1.67 5.41
CA HIS A 23 -5.66 0.65 6.42
C HIS A 23 -4.38 0.25 7.18
N VAL A 24 -3.31 -0.08 6.45
CA VAL A 24 -2.00 -0.43 7.01
C VAL A 24 -1.42 0.72 7.82
N GLU A 25 -1.55 1.97 7.37
CA GLU A 25 -1.12 3.15 8.13
C GLU A 25 -1.92 3.34 9.42
N THR A 26 -3.21 3.04 9.40
CA THR A 26 -4.05 3.09 10.60
C THR A 26 -3.64 2.02 11.60
N GLN A 27 -3.39 0.78 11.15
CA GLN A 27 -2.87 -0.29 12.00
C GLN A 27 -1.50 0.08 12.59
N GLN A 28 -0.60 0.64 11.77
CA GLN A 28 0.71 1.10 12.21
C GLN A 28 0.61 2.12 13.35
N LYS A 29 -0.27 3.12 13.21
CA LYS A 29 -0.50 4.15 14.25
C LYS A 29 -1.06 3.54 15.53
N LYS A 30 -2.00 2.60 15.43
CA LYS A 30 -2.57 1.90 16.60
C LYS A 30 -1.49 1.13 17.36
N LEU A 31 -0.67 0.34 16.66
CA LEU A 31 0.42 -0.43 17.27
C LEU A 31 1.52 0.44 17.85
N GLN A 32 1.85 1.57 17.20
CA GLN A 32 2.79 2.54 17.80
C GLN A 32 2.26 3.13 19.10
N LYS A 33 0.96 3.42 19.18
CA LYS A 33 0.32 3.89 20.42
C LYS A 33 0.36 2.81 21.50
N GLU A 34 0.06 1.56 21.15
CA GLU A 34 0.13 0.43 22.06
C GLU A 34 1.55 0.20 22.60
N ARG A 35 2.56 0.24 21.71
CA ARG A 35 3.99 0.18 22.08
C ARG A 35 4.36 1.27 23.08
N SER A 36 3.89 2.50 22.85
CA SER A 36 4.16 3.64 23.74
C SER A 36 3.50 3.45 25.11
N MET A 37 2.27 2.93 25.15
CA MET A 37 1.58 2.62 26.41
C MET A 37 2.31 1.49 27.16
N GLN A 38 2.64 0.39 26.48
CA GLN A 38 3.36 -0.73 27.11
C GLN A 38 4.72 -0.30 27.68
N SER A 39 5.45 0.57 26.96
CA SER A 39 6.71 1.16 27.44
C SER A 39 6.54 2.05 28.67
N LYS A 40 5.39 2.73 28.83
CA LYS A 40 5.10 3.62 29.97
C LYS A 40 4.62 2.87 31.20
N PHE A 41 3.87 1.78 31.01
CA PHE A 41 3.30 0.98 32.09
C PHE A 41 4.15 -0.25 32.47
N GLY A 42 5.36 -0.38 31.91
CA GLY A 42 6.30 -1.44 32.27
C GLY A 42 5.79 -2.85 31.93
N HIS A 43 5.06 -3.01 30.82
CA HIS A 43 4.54 -4.32 30.41
C HIS A 43 5.66 -5.28 29.98
N LYS A 44 5.33 -6.59 30.02
CA LYS A 44 6.26 -7.71 29.83
C LYS A 44 7.00 -7.61 28.49
N GLN A 45 8.30 -7.90 28.48
CA GLN A 45 9.16 -7.96 27.28
C GLN A 45 8.57 -8.79 26.13
N LYS A 46 7.78 -9.83 26.44
CA LYS A 46 7.11 -10.69 25.45
C LYS A 46 6.10 -9.92 24.61
N ASP A 47 5.30 -9.04 25.22
CA ASP A 47 4.24 -8.28 24.55
C ASP A 47 4.85 -7.20 23.62
N MET A 48 5.94 -6.55 24.06
CA MET A 48 6.71 -5.62 23.23
C MET A 48 7.34 -6.31 22.01
N SER A 49 7.83 -7.55 22.17
CA SER A 49 8.38 -8.33 21.06
C SER A 49 7.31 -8.67 20.01
N GLU A 50 6.10 -8.98 20.43
CA GLU A 50 4.97 -9.24 19.53
C GLU A 50 4.54 -7.98 18.77
N ILE A 51 4.45 -6.83 19.45
CA ILE A 51 4.18 -5.53 18.82
C ILE A 51 5.26 -5.18 17.78
N ASP A 52 6.54 -5.38 18.10
CA ASP A 52 7.64 -5.11 17.18
C ASP A 52 7.58 -6.05 15.95
N LYS A 53 7.21 -7.32 16.12
CA LYS A 53 6.98 -8.25 15.00
C LYS A 53 5.84 -7.79 14.10
N GLN A 54 4.71 -7.39 14.68
CA GLN A 54 3.55 -6.88 13.94
C GLN A 54 3.89 -5.58 13.19
N LEU A 55 4.64 -4.66 13.81
CA LEU A 55 5.12 -3.44 13.15
C LEU A 55 6.03 -3.76 11.96
N LYS A 56 6.94 -4.74 12.07
CA LYS A 56 7.78 -5.19 10.94
C LYS A 56 6.93 -5.76 9.80
N HIS A 57 5.90 -6.55 10.12
CA HIS A 57 4.96 -7.08 9.13
C HIS A 57 4.23 -5.97 8.37
N ILE A 58 3.66 -5.00 9.10
CA ILE A 58 2.99 -3.82 8.54
C ILE A 58 3.92 -3.00 7.64
N LEU A 59 5.18 -2.82 8.03
CA LEU A 59 6.17 -2.14 7.19
C LEU A 59 6.46 -2.93 5.90
N SER A 60 6.49 -4.26 5.96
CA SER A 60 6.64 -5.12 4.78
C SER A 60 5.45 -4.98 3.85
N GLU A 61 4.22 -5.09 4.37
CA GLU A 61 2.99 -4.88 3.60
C GLU A 61 2.94 -3.48 2.97
N LYS A 62 3.32 -2.44 3.71
CA LYS A 62 3.38 -1.07 3.20
C LYS A 62 4.32 -0.96 1.99
N ARG A 63 5.51 -1.57 2.07
CA ARG A 63 6.49 -1.59 0.96
C ARG A 63 5.93 -2.31 -0.25
N GLU A 64 5.25 -3.43 -0.05
CA GLU A 64 4.63 -4.19 -1.14
C GLU A 64 3.51 -3.39 -1.82
N ILE A 65 2.64 -2.75 -1.05
CA ILE A 65 1.57 -1.87 -1.57
C ILE A 65 2.16 -0.75 -2.43
N ILE A 66 3.23 -0.08 -1.95
CA ILE A 66 3.91 0.98 -2.70
C ILE A 66 4.51 0.42 -4.01
N HIS A 67 5.16 -0.75 -3.95
CA HIS A 67 5.72 -1.40 -5.14
C HIS A 67 4.64 -1.72 -6.18
N GLN A 68 3.51 -2.29 -5.76
CA GLN A 68 2.38 -2.56 -6.66
C GLN A 68 1.81 -1.29 -7.25
N LYS A 69 1.58 -0.22 -6.46
CA LYS A 69 1.11 1.07 -6.98
C LYS A 69 2.04 1.63 -8.05
N LYS A 70 3.36 1.55 -7.85
CA LYS A 70 4.34 1.98 -8.86
C LYS A 70 4.22 1.16 -10.15
N LYS A 71 4.09 -0.16 -10.03
CA LYS A 71 3.89 -1.06 -11.19
C LYS A 71 2.62 -0.73 -11.97
N PHE A 72 1.53 -0.36 -11.28
CA PHE A 72 0.29 0.08 -11.93
C PHE A 72 0.42 1.44 -12.60
N ALA A 73 1.10 2.40 -11.98
CA ALA A 73 1.39 3.69 -12.59
C ALA A 73 2.21 3.52 -13.88
N ASP A 74 3.25 2.68 -13.87
CA ASP A 74 4.07 2.39 -15.06
C ASP A 74 3.26 1.72 -16.18
N LYS A 75 2.34 0.81 -15.82
CA LYS A 75 1.42 0.19 -16.79
C LYS A 75 0.45 1.19 -17.38
N LEU A 76 -0.10 2.09 -16.56
CA LEU A 76 -1.00 3.14 -17.00
C LEU A 76 -0.32 4.07 -17.99
N GLN A 77 0.89 4.56 -17.66
CA GLN A 77 1.69 5.40 -18.56
C GLN A 77 1.92 4.71 -19.91
N LYS A 78 2.36 3.45 -19.90
CA LYS A 78 2.56 2.68 -21.15
C LYS A 78 1.29 2.51 -21.98
N LEU A 79 0.12 2.43 -21.36
CA LEU A 79 -1.15 2.37 -22.09
C LEU A 79 -1.52 3.73 -22.67
N MET A 80 -1.36 4.81 -21.92
CA MET A 80 -1.60 6.18 -22.39
C MET A 80 -0.68 6.53 -23.57
N ASP A 81 0.61 6.19 -23.48
CA ASP A 81 1.58 6.42 -24.56
C ASP A 81 1.19 5.65 -25.83
N LYS A 82 0.69 4.41 -25.68
CA LYS A 82 0.22 3.59 -26.81
C LYS A 82 -1.04 4.15 -27.45
N THR A 83 -1.97 4.72 -26.67
CA THR A 83 -3.15 5.39 -27.22
C THR A 83 -2.79 6.67 -27.93
N ALA A 84 -1.89 7.49 -27.37
CA ALA A 84 -1.45 8.73 -28.00
C ALA A 84 -0.78 8.45 -29.36
N LYS A 85 0.10 7.44 -29.44
CA LYS A 85 0.75 7.04 -30.70
C LYS A 85 -0.22 6.52 -31.77
N LYS A 86 -1.34 5.92 -31.37
CA LYS A 86 -2.37 5.43 -32.30
C LYS A 86 -3.31 6.54 -32.80
N GLN A 87 -3.36 7.68 -32.12
CA GLN A 87 -4.16 8.83 -32.53
C GLN A 87 -3.38 9.78 -33.46
N THR A 88 -2.05 9.67 -33.48
CA THR A 88 -1.16 10.48 -34.33
C THR A 88 -0.69 9.75 -35.60
N MET A 89 -1.14 8.51 -35.85
CA MET A 89 -0.97 7.77 -37.12
C MET A 89 -2.33 7.59 -37.79
#